data_AF-A0AAE0CJ18-F1
#
_entry.id   AF-A0AAE0CJ18-F1
#
_cell.length_a   1.000
_cell.length_b   1.000
_cell.length_c   1.000
_cell.angle_alpha   90.00
_cell.angle_beta   90.00
_cell.angle_gamma   90.00
#
_symmetry.space_group_name_H-M   'P 1'
#
loop_
_entity.id
_entity.type
_entity.pdbx_description
1 polymer ?
#
loop_
_entity_poly.entity_id
_entity_poly.type
_entity_poly.pdbx_seq_one_letter_code
_entity_poly.pdbx_strand_id
1 'polypeptide(L)'
;MKDRAKVWFISLKVGSLRLRDEVCQAFFNRFFPATKIKDIRVHVVSFLEEDNEPFHEAWGRYMMLLEQCPPYMVTEVYKVNPFYDGLMAFTQALVDNACGGALIKKSALEILKIYETLALNSQHRSLTSRK
;
A
#
# COMPACT_ATOMS: atom_id res chain seq x y z
N MET A 1 -16.60 7.00 8.84
CA MET A 1 -16.67 7.95 7.69
C MET A 1 -18.10 8.41 7.38
N LYS A 2 -19.10 7.51 7.39
CA LYS A 2 -20.50 7.83 7.06
C LYS A 2 -21.09 9.03 7.81
N ASP A 3 -20.86 9.13 9.13
CA ASP A 3 -21.45 10.22 9.92
C ASP A 3 -20.85 11.59 9.61
N ARG A 4 -19.53 11.67 9.44
CA ARG A 4 -18.84 12.92 9.07
C ARG A 4 -19.21 13.39 7.66
N ALA A 5 -19.37 12.46 6.72
CA ALA A 5 -19.83 12.75 5.36
C ALA A 5 -21.27 13.29 5.35
N LYS A 6 -22.16 12.68 6.13
CA LYS A 6 -23.56 13.10 6.26
C LYS A 6 -23.66 14.50 6.89
N VAL A 7 -22.93 14.75 7.98
CA VAL A 7 -22.89 16.07 8.62
C VAL A 7 -22.38 17.15 7.67
N TRP A 8 -21.30 16.88 6.92
CA TRP A 8 -20.79 17.80 5.92
C TRP A 8 -21.81 18.09 4.81
N PHE A 9 -22.46 17.06 4.27
CA PHE A 9 -23.43 17.23 3.19
C PHE A 9 -24.63 18.08 3.64
N ILE A 10 -25.12 17.86 4.87
CA ILE A 10 -26.24 18.64 5.44
C ILE A 10 -25.81 20.08 5.76
N SER A 11 -24.53 20.34 6.04
CA SER A 11 -24.05 21.71 6.30
C SER A 11 -23.84 22.54 5.02
N LEU A 12 -24.01 21.96 3.83
CA LEU A 12 -23.91 22.71 2.58
C LEU A 12 -25.13 23.62 2.39
N LYS A 13 -24.92 24.82 1.86
CA LYS A 13 -26.02 25.73 1.51
C LYS A 13 -26.90 25.08 0.44
N VAL A 14 -28.21 25.10 0.64
CA VAL A 14 -29.17 24.56 -0.34
C VAL A 14 -28.94 25.21 -1.71
N GLY A 15 -28.82 24.38 -2.75
CA GLY A 15 -28.60 24.84 -4.13
C GLY A 15 -27.17 25.28 -4.46
N SER A 16 -26.21 25.08 -3.54
CA SER A 16 -24.77 25.36 -3.78
C SER A 16 -24.09 24.33 -4.69
N LEU A 17 -24.56 23.09 -4.70
CA LEU A 17 -24.16 22.04 -5.65
C LEU A 17 -25.44 21.56 -6.34
N ARG A 18 -25.49 21.68 -7.66
CA ARG A 18 -26.70 21.44 -8.47
C ARG A 18 -26.55 20.23 -9.37
N LEU A 19 -25.31 19.91 -9.74
CA LEU A 19 -24.99 18.75 -10.57
C LEU A 19 -24.41 17.63 -9.70
N ARG A 20 -24.64 16.39 -10.13
CA ARG A 20 -24.07 15.20 -9.48
C ARG A 20 -22.54 15.28 -9.41
N ASP A 21 -21.91 15.77 -10.47
CA ASP A 21 -20.45 15.87 -10.57
C ASP A 21 -19.87 16.89 -9.57
N GLU A 22 -20.57 17.99 -9.31
CA GLU A 22 -20.18 18.99 -8.31
C GLU A 22 -20.20 18.39 -6.89
N VAL A 23 -21.21 17.56 -6.59
CA VAL A 23 -21.30 16.84 -5.30
C VAL A 23 -20.17 15.83 -5.16
N CYS A 24 -19.90 15.05 -6.21
CA CYS A 24 -18.80 14.09 -6.22
C CYS A 24 -17.46 14.79 -6.02
N GLN A 25 -17.19 15.87 -6.77
CA GLN A 25 -15.91 16.57 -6.70
C GLN A 25 -15.71 17.29 -5.37
N ALA A 26 -16.73 17.94 -4.83
CA ALA A 26 -16.65 18.55 -3.49
C ALA A 26 -16.40 17.50 -2.40
N PHE A 27 -17.01 16.32 -2.51
CA PHE A 27 -16.79 15.20 -1.60
C PHE A 27 -15.35 14.68 -1.68
N PHE A 28 -14.86 14.41 -2.89
CA PHE A 28 -13.48 13.96 -3.09
C PHE A 28 -12.47 14.99 -2.59
N ASN A 29 -12.64 16.27 -2.92
CA ASN A 29 -11.74 17.33 -2.45
C ASN A 29 -11.74 17.47 -0.92
N ARG A 30 -12.89 17.26 -0.26
CA ARG A 30 -13.03 17.40 1.19
C ARG A 30 -12.44 16.21 1.95
N PHE A 31 -12.70 14.99 1.49
CA PHE A 31 -12.37 13.77 2.23
C PHE A 31 -11.14 13.04 1.69
N PHE A 32 -10.80 13.26 0.42
CA PHE A 32 -9.67 12.65 -0.29
C PHE A 32 -8.92 13.71 -1.13
N PRO A 33 -8.42 14.80 -0.51
CA PRO A 33 -7.77 15.88 -1.25
C PRO A 33 -6.58 15.35 -2.06
N ALA A 34 -6.44 15.83 -3.30
CA ALA A 34 -5.43 15.36 -4.25
C ALA A 34 -3.99 15.48 -3.70
N THR A 35 -3.71 16.47 -2.85
CA THR A 35 -2.44 16.63 -2.15
C THR A 35 -2.12 15.44 -1.25
N LYS A 36 -3.07 15.02 -0.40
CA LYS A 36 -2.89 13.83 0.44
C LYS A 36 -2.68 12.56 -0.37
N ILE A 37 -3.44 12.38 -1.46
CA ILE A 37 -3.26 11.22 -2.34
C ILE A 37 -1.87 11.26 -2.99
N LYS A 38 -1.40 12.44 -3.42
CA LYS A 38 -0.04 12.62 -3.95
C LYS A 38 1.00 12.25 -2.90
N ASP A 39 0.86 12.74 -1.68
CA ASP A 39 1.81 12.49 -0.60
C ASP A 39 1.88 10.99 -0.28
N ILE A 40 0.74 10.32 -0.13
CA ILE A 40 0.70 8.87 0.11
C ILE A 40 1.35 8.09 -1.04
N ARG A 41 1.08 8.47 -2.29
CA ARG A 41 1.75 7.84 -3.45
C ARG A 41 3.26 7.98 -3.38
N VAL A 42 3.77 9.17 -3.01
CA VAL A 42 5.21 9.40 -2.85
C VAL A 42 5.78 8.41 -1.82
N HIS A 43 5.16 8.29 -0.65
CA HIS A 43 5.65 7.36 0.39
C HIS A 43 5.63 5.89 -0.05
N VAL A 44 4.63 5.48 -0.84
CA VAL A 44 4.57 4.10 -1.38
C VAL A 44 5.70 3.87 -2.40
N VAL A 45 5.90 4.78 -3.36
CA VAL A 45 6.93 4.62 -4.40
C VAL A 45 8.35 4.88 -3.91
N SER A 46 8.50 5.59 -2.81
CA SER A 46 9.78 5.84 -2.15
C SER A 46 10.01 4.91 -0.94
N PHE A 47 9.26 3.82 -0.84
CA PHE A 47 9.49 2.83 0.20
C PHE A 47 10.91 2.29 0.09
N LEU A 48 11.58 2.14 1.22
CA LEU A 48 12.88 1.50 1.32
C LEU A 48 12.88 0.55 2.52
N GLU A 49 13.48 -0.62 2.32
CA GLU A 49 13.88 -1.52 3.40
C GLU A 49 14.94 -0.82 4.27
N GLU A 50 14.82 -0.98 5.58
CA GLU A 50 15.77 -0.41 6.54
C GLU A 50 16.97 -1.37 6.77
N ASP A 51 18.10 -0.83 7.24
CA ASP A 51 19.30 -1.65 7.47
C ASP A 51 19.05 -2.75 8.52
N ASN A 52 19.41 -3.98 8.18
CA ASN A 52 19.16 -5.19 9.01
C ASN A 52 17.68 -5.43 9.35
N GLU A 53 16.77 -4.87 8.56
CA GLU A 53 15.34 -5.08 8.77
C GLU A 53 14.92 -6.50 8.34
N PRO A 54 14.23 -7.25 9.21
CA PRO A 54 13.63 -8.52 8.81
C PRO A 54 12.52 -8.31 7.76
N PHE A 55 12.47 -9.17 6.74
CA PHE A 55 11.47 -9.11 5.67
C PHE A 55 10.02 -8.90 6.16
N HIS A 56 9.63 -9.54 7.28
CA HIS A 56 8.27 -9.40 7.82
C HIS A 56 7.96 -8.01 8.39
N GLU A 57 8.96 -7.32 8.93
CA GLU A 57 8.81 -5.94 9.42
C GLU A 57 8.70 -4.98 8.22
N ALA A 58 9.57 -5.14 7.22
CA ALA A 58 9.51 -4.38 5.97
C ALA A 58 8.16 -4.53 5.27
N TRP A 59 7.70 -5.77 5.09
CA TRP A 59 6.40 -6.07 4.48
C TRP A 59 5.24 -5.49 5.30
N GLY A 60 5.31 -5.59 6.64
CA GLY A 60 4.31 -5.00 7.54
C GLY A 60 4.20 -3.48 7.41
N ARG A 61 5.32 -2.76 7.45
CA ARG A 61 5.35 -1.30 7.25
C ARG A 61 4.80 -0.91 5.89
N TYR A 62 5.22 -1.62 4.84
CA TYR A 62 4.71 -1.35 3.49
C TYR A 62 3.19 -1.55 3.40
N MET A 63 2.65 -2.61 4.02
CA MET A 63 1.21 -2.82 4.04
C MET A 63 0.45 -1.72 4.80
N MET A 64 1.00 -1.22 5.90
CA MET A 64 0.44 -0.06 6.63
C MET A 64 0.44 1.23 5.79
N LEU A 65 1.39 1.40 4.87
CA LEU A 65 1.36 2.52 3.90
C LEU A 65 0.22 2.34 2.89
N LEU A 66 0.02 1.11 2.40
CA LEU A 66 -1.06 0.81 1.47
C LEU A 66 -2.46 0.95 2.09
N GLU A 67 -2.63 0.71 3.38
CA GLU A 67 -3.91 0.93 4.08
C GLU A 67 -4.35 2.41 4.10
N GLN A 68 -3.41 3.34 3.92
CA GLN A 68 -3.70 4.77 3.83
C GLN A 68 -4.17 5.17 2.43
N CYS A 69 -3.91 4.34 1.42
CA CYS A 69 -4.33 4.58 0.05
C CYS A 69 -5.85 4.42 -0.11
N PRO A 70 -6.50 5.23 -0.96
CA PRO A 70 -7.85 4.93 -1.40
C PRO A 70 -7.92 3.54 -2.07
N PRO A 71 -8.91 2.67 -1.77
CA PRO A 71 -8.93 1.28 -2.26
C PRO A 71 -8.83 1.13 -3.78
N TYR A 72 -9.42 2.06 -4.54
CA TYR A 72 -9.38 2.04 -6.01
C TYR A 72 -7.99 2.31 -6.60
N MET A 73 -7.05 2.80 -5.79
CA MET A 73 -5.67 3.07 -6.22
C MET A 73 -4.75 1.86 -6.04
N VAL A 74 -5.16 0.87 -5.24
CA VAL A 74 -4.30 -0.23 -4.80
C VAL A 74 -4.53 -1.48 -5.64
N THR A 75 -3.96 -1.51 -6.84
CA THR A 75 -3.93 -2.73 -7.69
C THR A 75 -2.85 -3.69 -7.20
N GLU A 76 -2.92 -4.97 -7.60
CA GLU A 76 -1.91 -5.98 -7.24
C GLU A 76 -0.52 -5.59 -7.72
N VAL A 77 -0.40 -5.06 -8.95
CA VAL A 77 0.87 -4.57 -9.49
C VAL A 77 1.40 -3.39 -8.66
N TYR A 78 0.52 -2.50 -8.20
CA TYR A 78 0.87 -1.39 -7.34
C TYR A 78 1.33 -1.84 -5.94
N LYS A 79 0.88 -3.01 -5.47
CA LYS A 79 1.41 -3.61 -4.24
C LYS A 79 2.78 -4.26 -4.47
N VAL A 80 3.05 -4.79 -5.66
CA VAL A 80 4.26 -5.58 -5.93
C VAL A 80 5.48 -4.72 -6.23
N ASN A 81 5.38 -3.84 -7.24
CA ASN A 81 6.56 -3.20 -7.82
C ASN A 81 7.24 -2.24 -6.82
N PRO A 82 6.53 -1.30 -6.17
CA PRO A 82 7.20 -0.36 -5.28
C PRO A 82 7.84 -1.04 -4.06
N PHE A 83 7.24 -2.12 -3.58
CA PHE A 83 7.85 -2.92 -2.52
C PHE A 83 9.17 -3.53 -3.01
N TYR A 84 9.14 -4.25 -4.14
CA TYR A 84 10.35 -4.89 -4.70
C TYR A 84 11.46 -3.88 -4.99
N ASP A 85 11.11 -2.74 -5.59
CA ASP A 85 12.05 -1.68 -5.95
C ASP A 85 12.70 -1.05 -4.70
N GLY A 86 11.99 -1.07 -3.57
CA GLY A 86 12.47 -0.58 -2.28
C GLY A 86 13.31 -1.57 -1.47
N LEU A 87 13.38 -2.83 -1.88
CA LEU A 87 14.18 -3.86 -1.19
C LEU A 87 15.67 -3.70 -1.45
N MET A 88 16.48 -4.08 -0.47
CA MET A 88 17.92 -4.24 -0.65
C MET A 88 18.23 -5.36 -1.65
N ALA A 89 19.38 -5.28 -2.31
CA ALA A 89 19.78 -6.25 -3.35
C ALA A 89 19.76 -7.71 -2.86
N PHE A 90 20.17 -7.95 -1.61
CA PHE A 90 20.10 -9.29 -1.01
C PHE A 90 18.65 -9.77 -0.84
N THR A 91 17.76 -8.89 -0.40
CA THR A 91 16.35 -9.19 -0.18
C THR A 91 15.59 -9.36 -1.50
N GLN A 92 15.96 -8.61 -2.55
CA GLN A 92 15.49 -8.84 -3.92
C GLN A 92 15.90 -10.24 -4.42
N ALA A 93 17.16 -10.64 -4.20
CA ALA A 93 17.62 -11.99 -4.57
C ALA A 93 16.87 -13.09 -3.81
N LEU A 94 16.53 -12.88 -2.54
CA LEU A 94 15.66 -13.79 -1.78
C LEU A 94 14.27 -13.94 -2.44
N VAL A 95 13.67 -12.82 -2.86
CA VAL A 95 12.38 -12.81 -3.56
C VAL A 95 12.47 -13.54 -4.90
N ASP A 96 13.47 -13.25 -5.73
CA ASP A 96 13.64 -13.90 -7.03
C ASP A 96 13.86 -15.40 -6.86
N ASN A 97 14.66 -15.83 -5.88
CA ASN A 97 14.83 -17.25 -5.59
C ASN A 97 13.51 -17.91 -5.17
N ALA A 98 12.70 -17.25 -4.34
CA ALA A 98 11.37 -17.75 -3.95
C ALA A 98 10.38 -17.80 -5.12
N CYS A 99 10.56 -16.93 -6.12
CA CYS A 99 9.80 -16.96 -7.37
C CYS A 99 10.23 -18.08 -8.33
N GLY A 100 11.36 -18.75 -8.07
CA GLY A 100 11.97 -19.73 -8.98
C GLY A 100 12.71 -19.06 -10.14
N GLY A 101 13.20 -17.84 -9.94
CA GLY A 101 13.84 -16.99 -10.95
C GLY A 101 13.24 -15.60 -10.97
N ALA A 102 13.50 -14.84 -12.05
CA ALA A 102 13.09 -13.44 -12.13
C ALA A 102 11.59 -13.22 -11.86
N LEU A 103 11.28 -12.27 -10.98
CA LEU A 103 9.94 -11.87 -10.57
C LEU A 103 8.98 -11.62 -11.76
N ILE A 104 9.48 -11.03 -12.85
CA ILE A 104 8.69 -10.73 -14.07
C ILE A 104 8.02 -11.95 -14.72
N LYS A 105 8.44 -13.17 -14.37
CA LYS A 105 7.86 -14.42 -14.88
C LYS A 105 6.60 -14.84 -14.11
N LYS A 106 6.26 -14.17 -13.01
CA LYS A 106 5.13 -14.47 -12.14
C LYS A 106 4.03 -13.41 -12.29
N SER A 107 2.78 -13.81 -12.09
CA SER A 107 1.69 -12.86 -11.95
C SER A 107 1.79 -12.09 -10.63
N ALA A 108 1.26 -10.87 -10.58
CA ALA A 108 1.27 -10.06 -9.36
C ALA A 108 0.62 -10.78 -8.16
N LEU A 109 -0.44 -11.55 -8.40
CA LEU A 109 -1.11 -12.31 -7.35
C LEU A 109 -0.23 -13.44 -6.79
N GLU A 110 0.54 -14.12 -7.63
CA GLU A 110 1.50 -15.13 -7.17
C GLU A 110 2.61 -14.50 -6.34
N ILE A 111 3.11 -13.33 -6.76
CA ILE A 111 4.17 -12.61 -6.05
C ILE A 111 3.69 -12.16 -4.68
N LEU A 112 2.46 -11.66 -4.56
CA LEU A 112 1.88 -11.29 -3.26
C LEU A 112 1.80 -12.47 -2.29
N LYS A 113 1.42 -13.66 -2.79
CA LYS A 113 1.42 -14.88 -1.97
C LYS A 113 2.83 -15.27 -1.52
N ILE A 114 3.83 -15.04 -2.38
CA ILE A 114 5.24 -15.27 -2.05
C ILE A 114 5.69 -14.29 -0.96
N TYR A 115 5.34 -13.00 -1.06
CA TYR A 115 5.64 -12.02 -0.01
C TYR A 115 5.03 -12.40 1.34
N GLU A 116 3.76 -12.80 1.36
CA GLU A 116 3.11 -13.28 2.59
C GLU A 116 3.85 -14.50 3.17
N THR A 117 4.23 -15.45 2.32
CA THR A 117 4.98 -16.64 2.74
C THR A 117 6.36 -16.28 3.29
N LEU A 118 7.09 -15.38 2.64
CA LEU A 118 8.39 -14.91 3.09
C LEU A 118 8.31 -14.14 4.40
N ALA A 119 7.26 -13.32 4.59
CA ALA A 119 7.00 -12.62 5.84
C ALA A 119 6.73 -13.61 6.98
N LEU A 120 5.84 -14.60 6.78
CA LEU A 120 5.57 -15.63 7.80
C LEU A 120 6.84 -16.40 8.19
N ASN A 121 7.65 -16.80 7.20
CA ASN A 121 8.91 -17.51 7.43
C ASN A 121 9.94 -16.65 8.15
N SER A 122 10.05 -15.36 7.79
CA SER A 122 10.93 -14.40 8.44
C SER A 122 10.53 -14.21 9.91
N GLN A 123 9.24 -14.03 10.19
CA GLN A 123 8.74 -13.89 11.55
C GLN A 123 9.03 -15.12 12.41
N HIS A 124 8.78 -16.33 11.89
CA HIS A 124 9.07 -17.57 12.61
C HIS A 124 10.57 -17.70 12.96
N ARG A 125 11.47 -17.40 12.01
CA ARG A 125 12.92 -17.43 12.26
C ARG A 125 13.38 -16.41 13.30
N SER A 126 12.82 -15.21 13.30
CA SER A 126 13.13 -14.18 14.29
C SER A 126 12.68 -14.59 15.70
N LEU A 127 11.55 -15.30 15.82
CA LEU A 127 11.06 -15.82 17.11
C LEU A 127 11.91 -16.98 17.63
N THR A 128 12.38 -17.86 16.74
CA THR A 128 13.22 -19.01 17.15
C THR A 128 14.66 -18.62 17.48
N SER A 129 15.19 -17.54 16.89
CA SER A 129 16.57 -17.07 17.14
C SER A 129 16.72 -16.25 18.43
N ARG A 130 15.62 -15.95 19.13
CA ARG A 130 15.58 -15.24 20.42
C ARG A 130 15.54 -16.20 21.64
N LYS A 131 15.60 -17.51 21.42
CA LYS A 131 15.72 -18.54 22.45
C LYS A 131 17.15 -19.07 22.50
#